data_AF-A0A926DYV5-F1
#
_entry.id   AF-A0A926DYV5-F1
#
_cell.length_a   1.000
_cell.length_b   1.000
_cell.length_c   1.000
_cell.angle_alpha   90.00
_cell.angle_beta   90.00
_cell.angle_gamma   90.00
#
_symmetry.space_group_name_H-M   'P 1'
#
loop_
_entity.id
_entity.type
_entity.pdbx_description
1 polymer ?
#
loop_
_entity_poly.entity_id
_entity_poly.type
_entity_poly.pdbx_seq_one_letter_code
_entity_poly.pdbx_strand_id
1 'polypeptide(L)'
;MILSQRQLEEIAASTTKDFNRFFFGDEADKPDRSALPTPIDQFAKNYLGLRVSFARLSPDGSICGVTAYADTEYKITELGITRTLALKRNQVILDESFILSGNVQRLCAKRRFTLAHECAHQILFQLESEEVKASCEMRYSARTAYTPRELKTREDWNEWQANVLG
;
A
#
# COMPACT_ATOMS: atom_id res chain seq x y z
N MET A 1 4.53 5.46 -15.48
CA MET A 1 6.00 5.61 -15.56
C MET A 1 6.68 4.24 -15.43
N ILE A 2 7.83 4.04 -16.08
CA ILE A 2 8.66 2.84 -15.93
C ILE A 2 10.00 3.29 -15.35
N LEU A 3 10.29 2.89 -14.11
CA LEU A 3 11.52 3.19 -13.39
C LEU A 3 12.45 1.98 -13.39
N SER A 4 13.75 2.25 -13.41
CA SER A 4 14.79 1.26 -13.12
C SER A 4 14.87 0.98 -11.62
N GLN A 5 15.44 -0.17 -11.26
CA GLN A 5 15.68 -0.54 -9.86
C GLN A 5 16.46 0.55 -9.11
N ARG A 6 17.52 1.11 -9.72
CA ARG A 6 18.32 2.18 -9.10
C ARG A 6 17.49 3.43 -8.79
N GLN A 7 16.59 3.82 -9.70
CA GLN A 7 15.71 4.96 -9.45
C GLN A 7 14.74 4.69 -8.31
N LEU A 8 14.22 3.46 -8.20
CA LEU A 8 13.37 3.04 -7.08
C LEU A 8 14.14 3.07 -5.76
N GLU A 9 15.39 2.60 -5.73
CA GLU A 9 16.27 2.67 -4.56
C GLU A 9 16.56 4.12 -4.14
N GLU A 10 16.80 5.02 -5.11
CA GLU A 10 16.99 6.45 -4.86
C GLU A 10 15.72 7.11 -4.29
N ILE A 11 14.53 6.76 -4.81
CA ILE A 11 13.24 7.19 -4.27
C ILE A 11 13.04 6.65 -2.85
N ALA A 12 13.33 5.37 -2.61
CA ALA A 12 13.20 4.74 -1.30
C ALA A 12 14.08 5.44 -0.25
N ALA A 13 15.36 5.68 -0.61
CA ALA A 13 16.32 6.35 0.26
C ALA A 13 15.90 7.79 0.56
N SER A 14 15.48 8.55 -0.45
CA SER A 14 15.01 9.94 -0.29
C SER A 14 13.76 10.00 0.59
N THR A 15 12.77 9.15 0.30
CA THR A 15 11.49 9.11 1.04
C THR A 15 11.71 8.70 2.49
N THR A 16 12.55 7.69 2.75
CA THR A 16 12.85 7.24 4.11
C THR A 16 13.62 8.30 4.89
N LYS A 17 14.56 9.00 4.23
CA LYS A 17 15.31 10.09 4.86
C LYS A 17 14.37 11.24 5.27
N ASP A 18 13.50 11.68 4.37
CA ASP A 18 12.56 12.76 4.65
C ASP A 18 11.57 12.37 5.75
N PHE A 19 11.02 11.16 5.69
CA PHE A 19 10.17 10.65 6.76
C PHE A 19 10.89 10.55 8.09
N ASN A 20 12.13 10.06 8.12
CA ASN A 20 12.89 9.96 9.36
C ASN A 20 13.10 11.34 9.99
N ARG A 21 13.37 12.37 9.17
CA ARG A 21 13.46 13.75 9.65
C ARG A 21 12.11 14.26 10.16
N PHE A 22 11.02 13.98 9.46
CA PHE A 22 9.66 14.30 9.90
C PHE A 22 9.31 13.65 11.25
N PHE A 23 9.66 12.38 11.44
CA PHE A 23 9.23 11.58 12.59
C PHE A 23 10.16 11.69 13.80
N PHE A 24 11.48 11.69 13.58
CA PHE A 24 12.48 11.72 14.64
C PHE A 24 13.11 13.11 14.85
N GLY A 25 12.81 14.09 13.99
CA GLY A 25 13.41 15.43 14.06
C GLY A 25 14.92 15.41 13.85
N ASP A 26 15.63 16.29 14.57
CA ASP A 26 17.10 16.43 14.48
C ASP A 26 17.87 15.16 14.90
N GLU A 27 17.21 14.22 15.58
CA GLU A 27 17.78 12.90 15.90
C GLU A 27 18.02 12.05 14.64
N ALA A 28 17.38 12.37 13.50
CA ALA A 28 17.53 11.63 12.25
C ALA A 28 18.91 11.83 11.60
N ASP A 29 19.56 12.96 11.84
CA ASP A 29 20.81 13.36 11.16
C ASP A 29 22.08 13.04 11.98
N LYS A 30 21.94 12.35 13.12
CA LYS A 30 23.09 11.99 13.97
C LYS A 30 23.95 10.90 13.31
N PRO A 31 25.27 11.14 13.11
CA PRO A 31 26.14 10.24 12.35
C PRO A 31 26.43 8.90 13.05
N ASP A 32 26.23 8.81 14.36
CA ASP A 32 26.54 7.61 15.17
C ASP A 32 25.29 6.75 15.49
N ARG A 33 24.20 6.96 14.73
CA ARG A 33 22.93 6.28 15.00
C ARG A 33 22.86 4.93 14.28
N SER A 34 22.46 3.89 15.00
CA SER A 34 22.08 2.62 14.38
C SER A 34 20.83 2.78 13.50
N ALA A 35 20.72 1.94 12.46
CA ALA A 35 19.56 1.95 11.57
C ALA A 35 18.26 1.78 12.39
N LEU A 36 17.37 2.77 12.32
CA LEU A 36 16.09 2.70 13.00
C LEU A 36 15.11 1.87 12.21
N PRO A 37 14.29 1.05 12.88
CA PRO A 37 13.16 0.44 12.21
C PRO A 37 12.18 1.53 11.80
N THR A 38 11.82 1.59 10.51
CA THR A 38 10.77 2.48 10.01
C THR A 38 9.45 2.21 10.73
N PRO A 39 8.86 3.19 11.43
CA PRO A 39 7.52 3.06 12.02
C PRO A 39 6.46 3.07 10.91
N ILE A 40 6.24 1.91 10.27
CA ILE A 40 5.49 1.81 9.02
C ILE A 40 4.03 2.28 9.12
N ASP A 41 3.42 2.12 10.29
CA ASP A 41 2.07 2.62 10.56
C ASP A 41 2.01 4.15 10.54
N GLN A 42 3.01 4.80 11.14
CA GLN A 42 3.12 6.26 11.17
C GLN A 42 3.58 6.80 9.81
N PHE A 43 4.42 6.06 9.10
CA PHE A 43 4.76 6.36 7.71
C PHE A 43 3.50 6.42 6.84
N ALA A 44 2.67 5.38 6.88
CA ALA A 44 1.43 5.34 6.12
C ALA A 44 0.46 6.46 6.55
N LYS A 45 0.17 6.57 7.85
CA LYS A 45 -0.91 7.45 8.34
C LYS A 45 -0.52 8.91 8.44
N ASN A 46 0.62 9.20 9.05
CA ASN A 46 1.01 10.57 9.40
C ASN A 46 1.78 11.24 8.26
N TYR A 47 2.63 10.49 7.55
CA TYR A 47 3.48 11.05 6.50
C TYR A 47 2.82 10.99 5.13
N LEU A 48 2.26 9.84 4.72
CA LEU A 48 1.54 9.70 3.44
C LEU A 48 0.05 10.09 3.51
N GLY A 49 -0.51 10.31 4.71
CA GLY A 49 -1.92 10.67 4.88
C GLY A 49 -2.90 9.53 4.55
N LEU A 50 -2.45 8.27 4.59
CA LEU A 50 -3.27 7.11 4.26
C LEU A 50 -4.15 6.66 5.42
N ARG A 51 -5.37 6.23 5.10
CA ARG A 51 -6.25 5.54 6.05
C ARG A 51 -6.02 4.04 5.96
N VAL A 52 -5.43 3.45 7.00
CA VAL A 52 -5.19 2.01 7.06
C VAL A 52 -6.29 1.33 7.86
N SER A 53 -6.93 0.33 7.26
CA SER A 53 -7.98 -0.50 7.87
C SER A 53 -7.78 -1.97 7.56
N PHE A 54 -8.56 -2.85 8.22
CA PHE A 54 -8.48 -4.29 8.04
C PHE A 54 -9.85 -4.86 7.66
N ALA A 55 -9.87 -5.76 6.69
CA ALA A 55 -11.05 -6.54 6.32
C ALA A 55 -10.62 -7.83 5.64
N ARG A 56 -11.48 -8.85 5.64
CA ARG A 56 -11.30 -10.00 4.73
C ARG A 56 -11.18 -9.50 3.30
N LEU A 57 -10.12 -9.85 2.56
CA LEU A 57 -9.91 -9.42 1.17
C LEU A 57 -10.11 -10.53 0.15
N SER A 58 -9.87 -11.79 0.50
CA SER A 58 -10.21 -12.91 -0.36
C SER A 58 -10.48 -14.19 0.45
N PRO A 59 -11.32 -15.11 -0.05
CA PRO A 59 -11.63 -16.36 0.66
C PRO A 59 -10.41 -17.26 0.86
N ASP A 60 -9.48 -17.24 -0.10
CA ASP A 60 -8.27 -18.06 -0.14
C ASP A 60 -7.04 -17.39 0.50
N GLY A 61 -7.17 -16.15 1.00
CA GLY A 61 -6.05 -15.39 1.58
C GLY A 61 -4.97 -14.96 0.58
N SER A 62 -5.28 -14.99 -0.72
CA SER A 62 -4.36 -14.60 -1.79
C SER A 62 -4.16 -13.09 -1.95
N ILE A 63 -5.10 -12.27 -1.50
CA ILE A 63 -4.97 -10.81 -1.49
C ILE A 63 -4.60 -10.37 -0.08
N CYS A 64 -3.41 -9.81 0.10
CA CYS A 64 -2.91 -9.39 1.41
C CYS A 64 -3.18 -7.90 1.70
N GLY A 65 -3.23 -7.07 0.67
CA GLY A 65 -3.44 -5.63 0.75
C GLY A 65 -4.10 -5.11 -0.53
N VAL A 66 -4.76 -3.96 -0.41
CA VAL A 66 -5.25 -3.17 -1.53
C VAL A 66 -5.15 -1.68 -1.22
N THR A 67 -4.77 -0.88 -2.21
CA THR A 67 -4.73 0.60 -2.15
C THR A 67 -5.74 1.20 -3.12
N ALA A 68 -6.49 2.20 -2.65
CA ALA A 68 -7.51 2.90 -3.44
C ALA A 68 -7.08 4.31 -3.85
N TYR A 69 -6.90 4.53 -5.16
CA TYR A 69 -6.58 5.84 -5.73
C TYR A 69 -7.81 6.76 -5.88
N ALA A 70 -9.01 6.17 -5.90
CA ALA A 70 -10.29 6.87 -5.99
C ALA A 70 -11.35 6.16 -5.15
N ASP A 71 -12.47 6.83 -4.91
CA ASP A 71 -13.64 6.20 -4.30
C ASP A 71 -14.18 5.10 -5.22
N THR A 72 -14.29 3.88 -4.70
CA THR A 72 -14.76 2.70 -5.44
C THR A 72 -15.31 1.65 -4.48
N GLU A 73 -15.70 0.48 -5.00
CA GLU A 73 -16.11 -0.66 -4.19
C GLU A 73 -15.26 -1.89 -4.51
N TYR A 74 -15.12 -2.76 -3.51
CA TYR A 74 -14.45 -4.05 -3.64
C TYR A 74 -15.40 -5.17 -3.25
N LYS A 75 -15.65 -6.12 -4.16
CA LYS A 75 -16.60 -7.21 -4.00
C LYS A 75 -15.88 -8.53 -3.80
N ILE A 76 -16.31 -9.25 -2.76
CA ILE A 76 -15.76 -10.53 -2.36
C ILE A 76 -16.92 -11.53 -2.34
N THR A 77 -16.80 -12.61 -3.11
CA THR A 77 -17.77 -13.70 -3.10
C THR A 77 -17.18 -14.91 -2.39
N GLU A 78 -17.84 -15.36 -1.32
CA GLU A 78 -17.44 -16.50 -0.50
C GLU A 78 -18.65 -17.40 -0.28
N LEU A 79 -18.54 -18.69 -0.65
CA LEU A 79 -19.62 -19.68 -0.51
C LEU A 79 -20.98 -19.21 -1.09
N GLY A 80 -20.94 -18.47 -2.21
CA GLY A 80 -22.14 -17.93 -2.86
C GLY A 80 -22.66 -16.61 -2.27
N ILE A 81 -22.09 -16.13 -1.16
CA ILE A 81 -22.45 -14.85 -0.53
C ILE A 81 -21.49 -13.77 -1.03
N THR A 82 -22.03 -12.68 -1.58
CA THR A 82 -21.23 -11.53 -2.02
C THR A 82 -21.26 -10.43 -0.97
N ARG A 83 -20.08 -10.00 -0.53
CA ARG A 83 -19.86 -8.85 0.35
C ARG A 83 -19.25 -7.71 -0.47
N THR A 84 -19.65 -6.48 -0.15
CA THR A 84 -19.13 -5.27 -0.81
C THR A 84 -18.47 -4.40 0.25
N LEU A 85 -17.21 -4.03 0.02
CA LEU A 85 -16.45 -3.10 0.84
C LEU A 85 -16.38 -1.76 0.11
N ALA A 86 -16.78 -0.68 0.76
CA ALA A 86 -16.56 0.65 0.23
C ALA A 86 -15.08 1.03 0.45
N LEU A 87 -14.40 1.40 -0.63
CA LEU A 87 -13.03 1.90 -0.63
C LEU A 87 -13.05 3.40 -0.89
N LYS A 88 -12.43 4.17 0.00
CA LYS A 88 -12.26 5.62 -0.18
C LYS A 88 -10.90 5.92 -0.74
N ARG A 89 -10.77 7.02 -1.48
CA ARG A 89 -9.47 7.56 -1.91
C ARG A 89 -8.49 7.65 -0.73
N ASN A 90 -7.24 7.31 -0.97
CA ASN A 90 -6.15 7.26 0.02
C ASN A 90 -6.43 6.28 1.17
N GLN A 91 -7.17 5.20 0.90
CA GLN A 91 -7.38 4.11 1.86
C GLN A 91 -6.54 2.89 1.45
N VAL A 92 -5.91 2.29 2.45
CA VAL A 92 -5.29 0.98 2.38
C VAL A 92 -6.11 0.01 3.21
N ILE A 93 -6.51 -1.11 2.64
CA ILE A 93 -7.07 -2.22 3.40
C ILE A 93 -6.07 -3.37 3.40
N LEU A 94 -5.69 -3.83 4.58
CA LEU A 94 -4.91 -5.04 4.76
C LEU A 94 -5.83 -6.21 5.13
N ASP A 95 -5.45 -7.44 4.78
CA ASP A 95 -6.26 -8.60 5.13
C ASP A 95 -6.36 -8.77 6.65
N GLU A 96 -7.57 -9.07 7.13
CA GLU A 96 -7.85 -9.22 8.56
C GLU A 96 -7.04 -10.34 9.23
N SER A 97 -6.52 -11.30 8.47
CA SER A 97 -5.66 -12.37 9.00
C SER A 97 -4.45 -11.84 9.75
N PHE A 98 -3.98 -10.62 9.46
CA PHE A 98 -2.87 -9.98 10.15
C PHE A 98 -3.18 -9.57 11.60
N ILE A 99 -4.45 -9.38 11.95
CA ILE A 99 -4.88 -8.95 13.29
C ILE A 99 -5.55 -10.07 14.09
N LEU A 100 -5.74 -11.25 13.49
CA LEU A 100 -6.27 -12.41 14.20
C LEU A 100 -5.32 -12.87 15.31
N SER A 101 -5.90 -13.29 16.43
CA SER A 101 -5.13 -13.86 17.55
C SER A 101 -4.29 -15.05 17.08
N GLY A 102 -3.04 -15.11 17.51
CA GLY A 102 -2.04 -16.09 17.06
C GLY A 102 -1.30 -15.72 15.78
N ASN A 103 -1.82 -14.78 14.96
CA ASN A 103 -1.15 -14.33 13.75
C ASN A 103 -0.34 -13.04 13.92
N VAL A 104 -0.67 -12.19 14.90
CA VAL A 104 -0.03 -10.86 15.05
C VAL A 104 1.50 -10.94 15.08
N GLN A 105 2.07 -11.84 15.89
CA GLN A 105 3.53 -12.03 15.92
C GLN A 105 4.04 -12.80 14.71
N ARG A 106 3.36 -13.89 14.34
CA ARG A 106 3.76 -14.80 13.26
C ARG A 106 3.81 -14.11 11.88
N LEU A 107 2.85 -13.22 11.63
CA LEU A 107 2.70 -12.49 10.37
C LEU A 107 3.17 -11.04 10.47
N CYS A 108 3.84 -10.65 11.56
CA CYS A 108 4.27 -9.27 11.79
C CYS A 108 5.13 -8.73 10.62
N ALA A 109 6.14 -9.49 10.20
CA ALA A 109 7.00 -9.11 9.08
C ALA A 109 6.23 -9.01 7.76
N LYS A 110 5.37 -10.00 7.47
CA LYS A 110 4.54 -10.02 6.26
C LYS A 110 3.60 -8.81 6.23
N ARG A 111 2.92 -8.50 7.35
CA ARG A 111 2.05 -7.34 7.50
C ARG A 111 2.82 -6.04 7.24
N ARG A 112 4.01 -5.89 7.84
CA ARG A 112 4.85 -4.69 7.66
C ARG A 112 5.24 -4.51 6.19
N PHE A 113 5.66 -5.57 5.53
CA PHE A 113 5.99 -5.56 4.10
C PHE A 113 4.77 -5.23 3.24
N THR A 114 3.62 -5.88 3.49
CA THR A 114 2.38 -5.57 2.76
C THR A 114 2.00 -4.10 2.91
N LEU A 115 2.06 -3.53 4.12
CA LEU A 115 1.77 -2.10 4.27
C LEU A 115 2.77 -1.20 3.53
N ALA A 116 4.06 -1.55 3.54
CA ALA A 116 5.08 -0.80 2.79
C ALA A 116 4.87 -0.88 1.28
N HIS A 117 4.53 -2.06 0.76
CA HIS A 117 4.15 -2.28 -0.63
C HIS A 117 2.93 -1.44 -1.05
N GLU A 118 1.88 -1.41 -0.22
CA GLU A 118 0.71 -0.55 -0.48
C GLU A 118 1.06 0.96 -0.42
N CYS A 119 1.98 1.35 0.46
CA CYS A 119 2.51 2.71 0.46
C CYS A 119 3.32 3.04 -0.80
N ALA A 120 4.10 2.07 -1.30
CA ALA A 120 4.87 2.22 -2.53
C ALA A 120 3.97 2.48 -3.74
N HIS A 121 2.84 1.79 -3.84
CA HIS A 121 1.81 2.08 -4.82
C HIS A 121 1.34 3.54 -4.78
N GLN A 122 1.07 4.06 -3.58
CA GLN A 122 0.66 5.46 -3.42
C GLN A 122 1.77 6.46 -3.81
N ILE A 123 3.02 6.19 -3.41
CA ILE A 123 4.17 7.05 -3.74
C ILE A 123 4.37 7.10 -5.26
N LEU A 124 4.40 5.93 -5.91
CA LEU A 124 4.55 5.84 -7.36
C LEU A 124 3.40 6.56 -8.08
N PHE A 125 2.16 6.38 -7.61
CA PHE A 125 1.01 7.11 -8.14
C PHE A 125 1.15 8.64 -8.02
N GLN A 126 1.69 9.14 -6.90
CA GLN A 126 1.94 10.57 -6.70
C GLN A 126 3.05 11.13 -7.61
N LEU A 127 3.99 10.30 -8.05
CA LEU A 127 5.07 10.69 -8.98
C LEU A 127 4.64 10.70 -10.46
N GLU A 128 3.50 10.10 -10.81
CA GLU A 128 2.97 10.16 -12.18
C GLU A 128 2.55 11.58 -12.58
N SER A 129 2.42 11.83 -13.89
CA SER A 129 1.91 13.11 -14.38
C SER A 129 0.43 13.31 -14.02
N GLU A 130 -0.02 14.57 -13.98
CA GLU A 130 -1.42 14.89 -13.64
C GLU A 130 -2.41 14.27 -14.64
N GLU A 131 -2.02 14.13 -15.92
CA GLU A 131 -2.84 13.47 -16.94
C GLU A 131 -3.01 11.97 -16.65
N VAL A 132 -1.94 11.29 -16.20
CA VAL A 132 -1.97 9.87 -15.83
C VAL A 132 -2.79 9.67 -14.57
N LYS A 133 -2.63 10.55 -13.56
CA LYS A 133 -3.45 10.52 -12.34
C LYS A 133 -4.92 10.69 -12.65
N ALA A 134 -5.30 11.70 -13.45
CA ALA A 134 -6.68 11.95 -13.84
C ALA A 134 -7.29 10.76 -14.63
N SER A 135 -6.52 10.17 -15.54
CA SER A 135 -6.93 8.98 -16.31
C SER A 135 -7.14 7.76 -15.39
N CYS A 136 -6.25 7.56 -14.42
CA CYS A 136 -6.37 6.51 -13.41
C CYS A 136 -7.63 6.72 -12.56
N GLU A 137 -7.79 7.90 -11.95
CA GLU A 137 -8.95 8.24 -11.13
C GLU A 137 -10.26 8.05 -11.90
N MET A 138 -10.33 8.49 -13.17
CA MET A 138 -11.51 8.29 -14.01
C MET A 138 -11.81 6.80 -14.25
N ARG A 139 -10.80 5.98 -14.54
CA ARG A 139 -10.99 4.53 -14.74
C ARG A 139 -11.48 3.82 -13.48
N TYR A 140 -10.94 4.18 -12.32
CA TYR A 140 -11.30 3.55 -11.05
C TYR A 140 -12.64 4.02 -10.50
N SER A 141 -13.01 5.29 -10.70
CA SER A 141 -14.32 5.83 -10.32
C SER A 141 -15.44 5.42 -11.27
N ALA A 142 -15.15 5.22 -12.56
CA ALA A 142 -16.14 4.76 -13.53
C ALA A 142 -16.54 3.29 -13.35
N ARG A 143 -15.68 2.48 -12.70
CA ARG A 143 -15.99 1.10 -12.36
C ARG A 143 -16.60 1.02 -10.96
N THR A 144 -17.82 0.50 -10.92
CA THR A 144 -18.62 0.45 -9.69
C THR A 144 -18.07 -0.55 -8.66
N ALA A 145 -17.37 -1.61 -9.09
CA ALA A 145 -16.75 -2.55 -8.17
C ALA A 145 -15.63 -3.39 -8.80
N TYR A 146 -14.64 -3.76 -7.99
CA TYR A 146 -13.53 -4.67 -8.34
C TYR A 146 -13.61 -5.99 -7.57
N THR A 147 -13.12 -7.08 -8.16
CA THR A 147 -13.09 -8.43 -7.55
C THR A 147 -11.65 -8.94 -7.37
N PRO A 148 -11.41 -9.90 -6.46
CA PRO A 148 -10.07 -10.50 -6.28
C PRO A 148 -9.47 -11.06 -7.58
N ARG A 149 -10.31 -11.61 -8.47
CA ARG A 149 -9.87 -12.16 -9.76
C ARG A 149 -9.32 -11.06 -10.68
N GLU A 150 -9.94 -9.89 -10.70
CA GLU A 150 -9.50 -8.77 -11.55
C GLU A 150 -8.19 -8.17 -11.05
N LEU A 151 -7.94 -8.22 -9.74
CA LEU A 151 -6.65 -7.81 -9.15
C LEU A 151 -5.55 -8.85 -9.42
N LYS A 152 -5.86 -10.15 -9.33
CA LYS A 152 -4.89 -11.25 -9.54
C LYS A 152 -4.29 -11.33 -10.94
N THR A 153 -4.98 -10.86 -11.97
CA THR A 153 -4.59 -11.14 -13.37
C THR A 153 -3.47 -10.26 -13.92
N ARG A 154 -2.79 -9.47 -13.08
CA ARG A 154 -1.72 -8.57 -13.51
C ARG A 154 -0.54 -8.57 -12.53
N GLU A 155 0.32 -9.58 -12.63
CA GLU A 155 1.75 -9.35 -12.30
C GLU A 155 2.30 -8.44 -13.40
N ASP A 156 2.11 -7.14 -13.22
CA ASP A 156 2.57 -6.13 -14.16
C ASP A 156 3.69 -5.28 -13.57
N TRP A 157 4.23 -4.38 -14.39
CA TRP A 157 5.38 -3.57 -14.01
C TRP A 157 5.11 -2.71 -12.75
N ASN A 158 3.85 -2.40 -12.43
CA ASN A 158 3.52 -1.63 -11.24
C ASN A 158 3.68 -2.46 -9.97
N GLU A 159 3.28 -3.73 -9.99
CA GLU A 159 3.50 -4.68 -8.88
C GLU A 159 5.00 -4.90 -8.64
N TRP A 160 5.79 -5.03 -9.70
CA TRP A 160 7.24 -5.15 -9.58
C TRP A 160 7.88 -3.88 -8.96
N GLN A 161 7.50 -2.69 -9.45
CA GLN A 161 8.02 -1.43 -8.89
C GLN A 161 7.63 -1.26 -7.42
N ALA A 162 6.40 -1.60 -7.04
CA ALA A 162 5.94 -1.54 -5.65
C ALA A 162 6.68 -2.54 -4.74
N ASN A 163 6.98 -3.74 -5.23
CA ASN A 163 7.78 -4.73 -4.51
C ASN A 163 9.24 -4.32 -4.31
N VAL A 164 9.83 -3.59 -5.25
CA VAL A 164 11.21 -3.09 -5.12
C VAL A 164 11.29 -1.88 -4.20
N LEU A 165 10.25 -1.03 -4.19
CA LEU A 165 10.20 0.18 -3.38
C LEU A 165 9.76 -0.07 -1.91
N GLY A 166 8.84 -1.01 -1.68
CA GLY A 166 8.29 -1.35 -0.35
C GLY A 166 9.16 -2.31 0.46
#